data_AF-A0A349NCV2-F1
#
_entry.id   AF-A0A349NCV2-F1
#
_cell.length_a   1.000
_cell.length_b   1.000
_cell.length_c   1.000
_cell.angle_alpha   90.00
_cell.angle_beta   90.00
_cell.angle_gamma   90.00
#
_symmetry.space_group_name_H-M   'P 1'
#
loop_
_entity.id
_entity.type
_entity.pdbx_description
1 polymer ?
#
loop_
_entity_poly.entity_id
_entity_poly.type
_entity_poly.pdbx_seq_one_letter_code
_entity_poly.pdbx_strand_id
1 'polypeptide(L)'
;MRQLSVDRLEASLSSNSIKEPFLSKAKHTLFGVKGSIARIHILNGNIHDGLIREVFSNEGVGTLVHGNEYKQIRQATRSDVPRIFNLTSGSVEKEELTRRSIESIEKDISNFYVYEIDGNLVGCVLMTRFDEEYTVAEINTLFVHPLHQRQGVGSKLMSFACLKLKDLGVERVFALTTQSAGFFETVYGFTETSSDTLPKGRRVRYDSHNRNSKVFVKNLRTSSKKKV
;
A
#
# COMPACT_ATOMS: atom_id res chain seq x y z
N MET A 1 -22.35 -7.82 -4.20
CA MET A 1 -21.01 -8.03 -3.60
C MET A 1 -20.05 -8.18 -4.76
N ARG A 2 -19.00 -7.35 -4.88
CA ARG A 2 -18.14 -7.34 -6.08
C ARG A 2 -16.93 -8.27 -5.99
N GLN A 3 -16.41 -8.47 -4.79
CA GLN A 3 -15.29 -9.39 -4.53
C GLN A 3 -15.59 -10.25 -3.30
N LEU A 4 -15.15 -11.50 -3.34
CA LEU A 4 -15.36 -12.50 -2.30
C LEU A 4 -14.12 -13.39 -2.19
N SER A 5 -13.53 -13.48 -1.01
CA SER A 5 -12.44 -14.44 -0.78
C SER A 5 -12.97 -15.87 -0.66
N VAL A 6 -12.13 -16.84 -0.99
CA VAL A 6 -12.44 -18.27 -0.84
C VAL A 6 -12.89 -18.62 0.58
N ASP A 7 -12.27 -18.04 1.61
CA ASP A 7 -12.63 -18.26 3.02
C ASP A 7 -14.04 -17.74 3.33
N ARG A 8 -14.42 -16.57 2.79
CA ARG A 8 -15.77 -16.01 2.97
C ARG A 8 -16.81 -16.81 2.20
N LEU A 9 -16.48 -17.29 1.00
CA LEU A 9 -17.35 -18.17 0.24
C LEU A 9 -17.58 -19.49 0.98
N GLU A 10 -16.52 -20.07 1.54
CA GLU A 10 -16.60 -21.28 2.36
C GLU A 10 -17.45 -21.07 3.61
N ALA A 11 -17.25 -19.98 4.35
CA ALA A 11 -18.09 -19.62 5.49
C ALA A 11 -19.58 -19.43 5.12
N SER A 12 -19.85 -18.83 3.96
CA SER A 12 -21.22 -18.62 3.45
C SER A 12 -21.91 -19.93 3.04
N LEU A 13 -21.13 -20.88 2.48
CA LEU A 13 -21.61 -22.22 2.17
C LEU A 13 -21.90 -23.02 3.44
N SER A 14 -21.01 -22.97 4.44
CA SER A 14 -21.16 -23.67 5.71
C SER A 14 -22.33 -23.16 6.56
N SER A 15 -22.68 -21.87 6.43
CA SER A 15 -23.80 -21.24 7.14
C SER A 15 -25.14 -21.31 6.38
N ASN A 16 -25.20 -21.99 5.23
CA ASN A 16 -26.39 -22.05 4.36
C ASN A 16 -26.95 -20.66 4.00
N SER A 17 -26.11 -19.63 3.93
CA SER A 17 -26.54 -18.25 3.65
C SER A 17 -26.75 -17.97 2.16
N ILE A 18 -26.37 -18.90 1.29
CA ILE A 18 -26.46 -18.78 -0.16
C ILE A 18 -27.77 -19.38 -0.65
N LYS A 19 -28.56 -18.59 -1.41
CA LYS A 19 -29.83 -19.03 -1.98
C LYS A 19 -29.62 -20.13 -3.04
N GLU A 20 -30.58 -21.06 -3.13
CA GLU A 20 -30.60 -22.20 -4.06
C GLU A 20 -30.10 -21.90 -5.49
N PRO A 21 -30.56 -20.84 -6.20
CA PRO A 21 -30.13 -20.58 -7.59
C PRO A 21 -28.61 -20.36 -7.75
N PHE A 22 -27.92 -20.01 -6.67
CA PHE A 22 -26.50 -19.72 -6.64
C PHE A 22 -25.66 -20.84 -6.01
N LEU A 23 -26.27 -21.84 -5.36
CA LEU A 23 -25.55 -22.89 -4.64
C LEU A 23 -24.61 -23.69 -5.54
N SER A 24 -25.08 -24.10 -6.72
CA SER A 24 -24.24 -24.82 -7.69
C SER A 24 -23.02 -23.99 -8.10
N LYS A 25 -23.22 -22.69 -8.40
CA LYS A 25 -22.14 -21.78 -8.80
C LYS A 25 -21.14 -21.59 -7.67
N ALA A 26 -21.62 -21.40 -6.45
CA ALA A 26 -20.80 -21.25 -5.25
C ALA A 26 -19.94 -22.51 -4.99
N LYS A 27 -20.53 -23.71 -5.05
CA LYS A 27 -19.82 -24.98 -4.83
C LYS A 27 -18.72 -25.21 -5.87
N HIS A 28 -19.01 -25.04 -7.16
CA HIS A 28 -18.02 -25.23 -8.22
C HIS A 28 -16.94 -24.14 -8.19
N THR A 29 -17.29 -22.93 -7.78
CA THR A 29 -16.31 -21.86 -7.58
C THR A 29 -15.35 -22.21 -6.45
N LEU A 30 -15.85 -22.68 -5.31
CA LEU A 30 -15.01 -23.13 -4.20
C LEU A 30 -14.08 -24.27 -4.63
N PHE A 31 -14.61 -25.25 -5.36
CA PHE A 31 -13.83 -26.36 -5.90
C PHE A 31 -12.72 -25.89 -6.84
N GLY A 32 -13.03 -25.01 -7.81
CA GLY A 32 -12.06 -24.49 -8.76
C GLY A 32 -10.94 -23.69 -8.07
N VAL A 33 -11.28 -22.83 -7.12
CA VAL A 33 -10.30 -22.03 -6.39
C VAL A 33 -9.39 -22.91 -5.51
N LYS A 34 -9.95 -23.89 -4.80
CA LYS A 34 -9.16 -24.89 -4.05
C LYS A 34 -8.32 -25.79 -4.98
N GLY A 35 -8.73 -25.95 -6.23
CA GLY A 35 -8.04 -26.67 -7.30
C GLY A 35 -6.95 -25.89 -8.02
N SER A 36 -6.49 -24.75 -7.47
CA SER A 36 -5.42 -23.88 -8.01
C SER A 36 -5.86 -22.83 -9.05
N ILE A 37 -7.17 -22.64 -9.29
CA ILE A 37 -7.63 -21.52 -10.10
C ILE A 37 -7.55 -20.25 -9.25
N ALA A 38 -6.66 -19.32 -9.62
CA ALA A 38 -6.42 -18.11 -8.83
C ALA A 38 -7.67 -17.23 -8.68
N ARG A 39 -8.47 -17.11 -9.76
CA ARG A 39 -9.64 -16.23 -9.84
C ARG A 39 -10.75 -16.85 -10.68
N ILE A 40 -11.98 -16.71 -10.21
CA ILE A 40 -13.21 -17.15 -10.89
C ILE A 40 -14.20 -16.00 -10.86
N HIS A 41 -14.71 -15.60 -12.02
CA HIS A 41 -15.70 -14.54 -12.15
C HIS A 41 -17.08 -15.16 -12.35
N ILE A 42 -18.06 -14.75 -11.54
CA ILE A 42 -19.46 -15.14 -11.67
C ILE A 42 -20.22 -13.96 -12.30
N LEU A 43 -20.76 -14.20 -13.49
CA LEU A 43 -21.44 -13.18 -14.30
C LEU A 43 -22.93 -13.50 -14.48
N ASN A 44 -23.72 -12.44 -14.66
CA ASN A 44 -25.08 -12.55 -15.18
C ASN A 44 -25.04 -12.37 -16.71
N GLY A 45 -25.32 -13.44 -17.45
CA GLY A 45 -25.30 -13.45 -18.91
C GLY A 45 -26.33 -12.55 -19.59
N ASN A 46 -27.32 -12.04 -18.85
CA ASN A 46 -28.32 -11.11 -19.39
C ASN A 46 -27.86 -9.65 -19.37
N ILE A 47 -26.66 -9.36 -18.84
CA ILE A 47 -26.11 -8.00 -18.84
C ILE A 47 -25.39 -7.76 -20.17
N HIS A 48 -25.83 -6.73 -20.90
CA HIS A 48 -25.16 -6.27 -22.12
C HIS A 48 -23.69 -5.95 -21.85
N ASP A 49 -22.80 -6.47 -22.71
CA ASP A 49 -21.34 -6.43 -22.58
C ASP A 49 -20.80 -6.94 -21.24
N GLY A 50 -21.55 -7.80 -20.53
CA GLY A 50 -21.21 -8.19 -19.16
C GLY A 50 -19.81 -8.79 -19.03
N LEU A 51 -19.41 -9.63 -20.00
CA LEU A 51 -18.07 -10.22 -20.03
C LEU A 51 -16.96 -9.18 -20.27
N ILE A 52 -17.15 -8.32 -21.28
CA ILE A 52 -16.14 -7.31 -21.65
C ILE A 52 -15.97 -6.32 -20.49
N ARG A 53 -17.08 -5.89 -19.88
CA ARG A 53 -17.06 -4.99 -18.73
C ARG A 53 -16.44 -5.62 -17.49
N GLU A 54 -16.58 -6.94 -17.31
CA GLU A 54 -15.88 -7.62 -16.22
C GLU A 54 -14.37 -7.64 -16.42
N VAL A 55 -13.91 -8.00 -17.62
CA VAL A 55 -12.49 -8.26 -17.87
C VAL A 55 -11.69 -6.98 -18.09
N PHE A 56 -12.29 -5.97 -18.70
CA PHE A 56 -11.59 -4.75 -19.15
C PHE A 56 -11.93 -3.50 -18.34
N SER A 57 -12.61 -3.63 -17.20
CA SER A 57 -12.84 -2.51 -16.28
C SER A 57 -12.31 -2.81 -14.89
N ASN A 58 -11.80 -1.78 -14.20
CA ASN A 58 -11.40 -1.89 -12.80
C ASN A 58 -12.58 -2.13 -11.86
N GLU A 59 -13.80 -1.80 -12.31
CA GLU A 59 -15.01 -1.90 -11.49
C GLU A 59 -15.69 -3.27 -11.53
N GLY A 60 -15.65 -3.94 -12.68
CA GLY A 60 -16.39 -5.17 -12.96
C GLY A 60 -17.92 -5.00 -12.92
N VAL A 61 -18.66 -6.01 -13.37
CA VAL A 61 -20.13 -6.09 -13.27
C VAL A 61 -20.61 -7.35 -12.56
N GLY A 62 -19.71 -8.31 -12.30
CA GLY A 62 -19.98 -9.57 -11.65
C GLY A 62 -19.53 -9.67 -10.20
N THR A 63 -19.35 -10.92 -9.77
CA THR A 63 -18.67 -11.26 -8.53
C THR A 63 -17.36 -11.95 -8.84
N LEU A 64 -16.24 -11.35 -8.47
CA LEU A 64 -14.94 -12.01 -8.48
C LEU A 64 -14.79 -12.84 -7.20
N VAL A 65 -14.61 -14.15 -7.34
CA VAL A 65 -14.11 -15.01 -6.27
C VAL A 65 -12.64 -15.32 -6.51
N HIS A 66 -11.83 -15.07 -5.50
CA HIS A 66 -10.39 -15.30 -5.59
C HIS A 66 -9.94 -16.23 -4.47
N GLY A 67 -8.81 -16.90 -4.69
CA GLY A 67 -8.10 -17.63 -3.64
C GLY A 67 -7.62 -16.72 -2.51
N ASN A 68 -6.77 -17.24 -1.64
CA ASN A 68 -6.05 -16.39 -0.71
C ASN A 68 -5.26 -15.37 -1.53
N GLU A 69 -5.64 -14.09 -1.45
CA GLU A 69 -5.01 -13.05 -2.27
C GLU A 69 -3.51 -13.11 -2.05
N TYR A 70 -2.73 -13.23 -3.12
CA TYR A 70 -1.29 -13.16 -2.97
C TYR A 70 -0.92 -11.72 -2.63
N LYS A 71 -0.89 -11.46 -1.33
CA LYS A 71 -0.56 -10.18 -0.71
C LYS A 71 0.89 -10.25 -0.31
N GLN A 72 1.71 -9.42 -0.94
CA GLN A 72 3.10 -9.31 -0.58
C GLN A 72 3.53 -7.86 -0.54
N ILE A 73 4.46 -7.56 0.38
CA ILE A 73 5.30 -6.38 0.28
C ILE A 73 6.63 -6.88 -0.25
N ARG A 74 7.05 -6.34 -1.39
CA ARG A 74 8.32 -6.69 -2.02
C ARG A 74 9.08 -5.45 -2.44
N GLN A 75 10.39 -5.59 -2.61
CA GLN A 75 11.20 -4.53 -3.20
C GLN A 75 10.74 -4.28 -4.65
N ALA A 76 10.70 -3.01 -5.04
CA ALA A 76 10.37 -2.62 -6.40
C ALA A 76 11.52 -2.94 -7.35
N THR A 77 11.17 -3.21 -8.60
CA THR A 77 12.09 -3.51 -9.70
C THR A 77 11.96 -2.43 -10.77
N ARG A 78 12.90 -2.37 -11.73
CA ARG A 78 12.81 -1.40 -12.84
C ARG A 78 11.50 -1.53 -13.64
N SER A 79 10.94 -2.73 -13.79
CA SER A 79 9.65 -2.93 -14.44
C SER A 79 8.47 -2.32 -13.70
N ASP A 80 8.62 -1.98 -12.41
CA ASP A 80 7.59 -1.34 -11.62
C ASP A 80 7.57 0.19 -11.80
N VAL A 81 8.61 0.81 -12.38
CA VAL A 81 8.73 2.28 -12.50
C VAL A 81 7.49 2.92 -13.15
N PRO A 82 6.99 2.46 -14.32
CA PRO A 82 5.79 3.04 -14.92
C PRO A 82 4.54 2.82 -14.06
N ARG A 83 4.48 1.67 -13.36
CA ARG A 83 3.35 1.30 -12.50
C ARG A 83 3.29 2.19 -11.25
N ILE A 84 4.44 2.45 -10.62
CA ILE A 84 4.57 3.35 -9.46
C ILE A 84 4.24 4.79 -9.85
N PHE A 85 4.73 5.24 -11.01
CA PHE A 85 4.39 6.56 -11.55
C PHE A 85 2.87 6.70 -11.67
N ASN A 86 2.21 5.82 -12.41
CA ASN A 86 0.76 5.86 -12.60
C ASN A 86 -0.02 5.71 -11.29
N LEU A 87 0.45 4.86 -10.38
CA LEU A 87 -0.16 4.66 -9.06
C LEU A 87 -0.19 5.95 -8.24
N THR A 88 0.84 6.79 -8.35
CA THR A 88 1.01 7.99 -7.52
C THR A 88 0.52 9.29 -8.18
N SER A 89 0.39 9.33 -9.52
CA SER A 89 -0.01 10.54 -10.28
C SER A 89 -1.27 11.22 -9.75
N GLY A 90 -2.33 10.45 -9.45
CA GLY A 90 -3.60 11.04 -8.98
C GLY A 90 -3.51 11.74 -7.61
N SER A 91 -2.57 11.35 -6.74
CA SER A 91 -2.33 12.03 -5.46
C SER A 91 -1.35 13.19 -5.58
N VAL A 92 -0.54 13.23 -6.64
CA VAL A 92 0.24 14.42 -6.98
C VAL A 92 -0.70 15.54 -7.42
N GLU A 93 -1.70 15.23 -8.25
CA GLU A 93 -2.72 16.20 -8.71
C GLU A 93 -3.52 16.81 -7.55
N LYS A 94 -3.75 16.04 -6.47
CA LYS A 94 -4.44 16.49 -5.25
C LYS A 94 -3.54 17.15 -4.22
N GLU A 95 -2.27 17.39 -4.56
CA GLU A 95 -1.27 17.92 -3.64
C GLU A 95 -1.14 17.11 -2.34
N GLU A 96 -1.36 15.79 -2.39
CA GLU A 96 -1.11 14.87 -1.28
C GLU A 96 0.34 14.38 -1.32
N LEU A 97 0.89 14.20 -2.52
CA LEU A 97 2.27 13.77 -2.75
C LEU A 97 3.07 14.85 -3.49
N THR A 98 4.39 14.78 -3.34
CA THR A 98 5.32 15.57 -4.15
C THR A 98 5.46 14.92 -5.53
N ARG A 99 5.43 15.75 -6.58
CA ARG A 99 5.62 15.29 -7.96
C ARG A 99 6.99 14.62 -8.11
N ARG A 100 7.02 13.46 -8.77
CA ARG A 100 8.26 12.81 -9.24
C ARG A 100 8.19 12.54 -10.72
N SER A 101 9.32 12.68 -11.39
CA SER A 101 9.49 12.22 -12.77
C SER A 101 9.79 10.71 -12.79
N ILE A 102 9.64 10.10 -13.97
CA ILE A 102 9.96 8.68 -14.18
C ILE A 102 11.44 8.42 -13.86
N GLU A 103 12.32 9.34 -14.26
CA GLU A 103 13.77 9.25 -14.04
C GLU A 103 14.10 9.31 -12.54
N SER A 104 13.39 10.16 -11.78
CA SER A 104 13.56 10.22 -10.32
C SER A 104 13.10 8.93 -9.63
N ILE A 105 12.00 8.32 -10.09
CA ILE A 105 11.53 7.04 -9.56
C ILE A 105 12.51 5.93 -9.93
N GLU A 106 13.02 5.90 -11.16
CA GLU A 106 14.01 4.91 -11.60
C GLU A 106 15.30 5.00 -10.78
N LYS A 107 15.78 6.21 -10.50
CA LYS A 107 16.98 6.43 -9.67
C LYS A 107 16.80 5.86 -8.25
N ASP A 108 15.62 6.03 -7.67
CA ASP A 108 15.33 5.63 -6.30
C ASP A 108 14.71 4.22 -6.22
N ILE A 109 14.61 3.47 -7.32
CA ILE A 109 13.80 2.25 -7.41
C ILE A 109 14.19 1.18 -6.39
N SER A 110 15.48 1.06 -6.06
CA SER A 110 15.98 0.12 -5.05
C SER A 110 15.47 0.43 -3.64
N ASN A 111 15.03 1.66 -3.39
CA ASN A 111 14.53 2.12 -2.10
C ASN A 111 13.00 2.09 -2.03
N PHE A 112 12.33 1.77 -3.13
CA PHE A 112 10.89 1.56 -3.17
C PHE A 112 10.53 0.13 -2.76
N TYR A 113 9.46 0.03 -1.99
CA TYR A 113 8.75 -1.21 -1.72
C TYR A 113 7.30 -1.05 -2.13
N VAL A 114 6.75 -2.08 -2.74
CA VAL A 114 5.38 -2.07 -3.28
C VAL A 114 4.54 -3.10 -2.53
N TYR A 115 3.31 -2.71 -2.21
CA TYR A 115 2.28 -3.63 -1.77
C TYR A 115 1.57 -4.14 -3.01
N GLU A 116 1.78 -5.41 -3.31
CA GLU A 116 1.17 -6.09 -4.44
C GLU A 116 0.02 -6.97 -3.94
N ILE A 117 -1.12 -6.83 -4.59
CA ILE A 117 -2.22 -7.76 -4.50
C ILE A 117 -2.32 -8.39 -5.86
N ASP A 118 -1.90 -9.66 -5.94
CA ASP A 118 -2.41 -10.52 -7.00
C ASP A 118 -1.90 -10.01 -8.39
N GLY A 119 -0.64 -9.56 -8.42
CA GLY A 119 0.03 -8.94 -9.58
C GLY A 119 -0.16 -7.43 -9.73
N ASN A 120 -1.10 -6.82 -8.99
CA ASN A 120 -1.42 -5.40 -9.08
C ASN A 120 -0.80 -4.62 -7.93
N LEU A 121 -0.14 -3.49 -8.25
CA LEU A 121 0.38 -2.58 -7.23
C LEU A 121 -0.76 -1.75 -6.65
N VAL A 122 -1.01 -1.89 -5.36
CA VAL A 122 -2.09 -1.18 -4.66
C VAL A 122 -1.58 -0.18 -3.63
N GLY A 123 -0.27 -0.18 -3.38
CA GLY A 123 0.39 0.80 -2.53
C GLY A 123 1.90 0.76 -2.70
N CYS A 124 2.57 1.82 -2.27
CA CYS A 124 4.03 1.89 -2.29
C CYS A 124 4.55 2.68 -1.11
N VAL A 125 5.80 2.41 -0.75
CA VAL A 125 6.57 3.18 0.21
C VAL A 125 7.98 3.42 -0.32
N LEU A 126 8.48 4.64 -0.20
CA LEU A 126 9.87 5.01 -0.47
C LEU A 126 10.55 5.35 0.85
N MET A 127 11.69 4.70 1.10
CA MET A 127 12.52 4.92 2.28
C MET A 127 13.90 5.43 1.88
N THR A 128 14.28 6.62 2.31
CA THR A 128 15.58 7.21 1.96
C THR A 128 16.41 7.38 3.22
N ARG A 129 17.61 6.80 3.26
CA ARG A 129 18.60 7.12 4.31
C ARG A 129 19.30 8.41 3.96
N PHE A 130 19.67 9.21 4.96
CA PHE A 130 20.45 10.41 4.72
C PHE A 130 21.93 10.07 4.60
N ASP A 131 22.57 10.55 3.54
CA ASP A 131 24.01 10.33 3.31
C ASP A 131 24.87 11.01 4.38
N GLU A 132 24.39 12.14 4.92
CA GLU A 132 25.04 12.90 6.00
C GLU A 132 24.96 12.19 7.37
N GLU A 133 23.94 11.37 7.60
CA GLU A 133 23.68 10.70 8.88
C GLU A 133 23.01 9.33 8.65
N TYR A 134 23.81 8.27 8.51
CA TYR A 134 23.33 6.93 8.14
C TYR A 134 22.34 6.30 9.14
N THR A 135 22.32 6.77 10.39
CA THR A 135 21.38 6.35 11.43
C THR A 135 20.02 7.06 11.31
N VAL A 136 19.83 7.89 10.29
CA VAL A 136 18.59 8.64 10.06
C VAL A 136 18.04 8.33 8.66
N ALA A 137 16.73 8.17 8.59
CA ALA A 137 16.02 7.99 7.33
C ALA A 137 14.74 8.81 7.26
N GLU A 138 14.15 8.84 6.07
CA GLU A 138 12.85 9.44 5.79
C GLU A 138 11.95 8.43 5.08
N ILE A 139 10.66 8.43 5.44
CA ILE A 139 9.61 7.80 4.64
C ILE A 139 9.08 8.87 3.68
N ASN A 140 9.76 9.02 2.54
CA ASN A 140 9.51 10.10 1.59
C ASN A 140 8.17 9.98 0.88
N THR A 141 7.66 8.76 0.75
CA THR A 141 6.37 8.49 0.11
C THR A 141 5.76 7.29 0.76
N LEU A 142 4.50 7.44 1.14
CA LEU A 142 3.63 6.34 1.52
C LEU A 142 2.32 6.60 0.80
N PHE A 143 1.94 5.67 -0.07
CA PHE A 143 0.73 5.80 -0.84
C PHE A 143 -0.05 4.49 -0.85
N VAL A 144 -1.37 4.60 -0.76
CA VAL A 144 -2.30 3.49 -0.87
C VAL A 144 -3.40 3.91 -1.82
N HIS A 145 -3.63 3.10 -2.84
CA HIS A 145 -4.69 3.29 -3.81
C HIS A 145 -6.04 3.50 -3.09
N PRO A 146 -6.87 4.49 -3.47
CA PRO A 146 -8.10 4.84 -2.73
C PRO A 146 -9.02 3.64 -2.44
N LEU A 147 -9.19 2.74 -3.42
CA LEU A 147 -10.00 1.52 -3.25
C LEU A 147 -9.48 0.54 -2.19
N HIS A 148 -8.20 0.65 -1.83
CA HIS A 148 -7.52 -0.21 -0.84
C HIS A 148 -7.22 0.53 0.48
N GLN A 149 -7.65 1.78 0.61
CA GLN A 149 -7.56 2.53 1.86
C GLN A 149 -8.52 1.94 2.92
N ARG A 150 -8.21 2.16 4.20
CA ARG A 150 -8.96 1.62 5.35
C ARG A 150 -9.02 0.09 5.44
N GLN A 151 -8.27 -0.63 4.60
CA GLN A 151 -8.10 -2.09 4.66
C GLN A 151 -6.79 -2.51 5.36
N GLY A 152 -6.13 -1.59 6.07
CA GLY A 152 -4.87 -1.84 6.77
C GLY A 152 -3.62 -1.88 5.88
N VAL A 153 -3.72 -1.62 4.58
CA VAL A 153 -2.57 -1.62 3.64
C VAL A 153 -1.51 -0.59 4.05
N GLY A 154 -1.93 0.65 4.36
CA GLY A 154 -1.00 1.71 4.80
C GLY A 154 -0.27 1.34 6.08
N SER A 155 -0.97 0.71 7.03
CA SER A 155 -0.36 0.19 8.25
C SER A 155 0.65 -0.92 7.96
N LYS A 156 0.31 -1.89 7.10
CA LYS A 156 1.25 -2.95 6.72
C LYS A 156 2.52 -2.39 6.08
N LEU A 157 2.40 -1.44 5.16
CA LEU A 157 3.53 -0.74 4.54
C LEU A 157 4.38 0.03 5.56
N MET A 158 3.75 0.77 6.47
CA MET A 158 4.46 1.55 7.49
C MET A 158 5.18 0.65 8.51
N SER A 159 4.52 -0.42 8.98
CA SER A 159 5.13 -1.41 9.88
C SER A 159 6.32 -2.09 9.22
N PHE A 160 6.18 -2.48 7.95
CA PHE A 160 7.27 -3.03 7.15
C PHE A 160 8.43 -2.02 7.04
N ALA A 161 8.13 -0.76 6.71
CA ALA A 161 9.14 0.28 6.57
C ALA A 161 9.93 0.50 7.86
N CYS A 162 9.24 0.62 9.00
CA CYS A 162 9.88 0.78 10.30
C CYS A 162 10.79 -0.41 10.65
N LEU A 163 10.32 -1.65 10.41
CA LEU A 163 11.12 -2.85 10.65
C LEU A 163 12.36 -2.87 9.75
N LYS A 164 12.18 -2.64 8.45
CA LYS A 164 13.27 -2.66 7.49
C LYS A 164 14.32 -1.58 7.78
N LEU A 165 13.90 -0.37 8.15
CA LEU A 165 14.82 0.69 8.55
C LEU A 165 15.58 0.34 9.83
N LYS A 166 14.90 -0.27 10.81
CA LYS A 166 15.55 -0.75 12.03
C LYS A 166 16.63 -1.81 11.72
N ASP A 167 16.34 -2.74 10.81
CA ASP A 167 17.30 -3.77 10.37
C ASP A 167 18.51 -3.15 9.63
N LEU A 168 18.32 -1.99 9.00
CA LEU A 168 19.38 -1.21 8.36
C LEU A 168 20.17 -0.32 9.34
N GLY A 169 19.93 -0.43 10.64
CA GLY A 169 20.61 0.34 11.69
C GLY A 169 20.09 1.76 11.87
N VAL A 170 18.93 2.10 11.31
CA VAL A 170 18.33 3.42 11.47
C VAL A 170 17.74 3.56 12.87
N GLU A 171 18.09 4.67 13.52
CA GLU A 171 17.68 5.01 14.87
C GLU A 171 16.54 6.02 14.88
N ARG A 172 16.49 6.92 13.89
CA ARG A 172 15.47 7.97 13.77
C ARG A 172 14.89 7.98 12.37
N VAL A 173 13.57 8.06 12.28
CA VAL A 173 12.86 8.16 10.99
C VAL A 173 12.00 9.42 10.95
N PHE A 174 12.11 10.15 9.85
CA PHE A 174 11.29 11.32 9.55
C PHE A 174 10.15 10.97 8.60
N ALA A 175 9.05 11.70 8.72
CA ALA A 175 7.98 11.73 7.73
C ALA A 175 7.46 13.16 7.60
N LEU A 176 7.12 13.56 6.37
CA LEU A 176 6.55 14.87 6.11
C LEU A 176 5.18 14.70 5.46
N THR A 177 4.19 15.46 5.92
CA THR A 177 2.83 15.34 5.39
C THR A 177 2.08 16.67 5.44
N THR A 178 1.23 16.89 4.43
CA THR A 178 0.28 18.01 4.38
C THR A 178 -1.10 17.64 4.90
N GLN A 179 -1.49 16.36 4.77
CA GLN A 179 -2.88 15.93 4.97
C GLN A 179 -3.05 14.72 5.92
N SER A 180 -1.98 14.01 6.28
CA SER A 180 -2.07 12.71 6.98
C SER A 180 -1.43 12.71 8.38
N ALA A 181 -1.40 13.86 9.08
CA ALA A 181 -0.78 13.99 10.40
C ALA A 181 -1.26 12.92 11.40
N GLY A 182 -2.57 12.74 11.54
CA GLY A 182 -3.14 11.76 12.48
C GLY A 182 -2.74 10.30 12.22
N PHE A 183 -2.38 9.94 10.98
CA PHE A 183 -1.85 8.60 10.70
C PHE A 183 -0.44 8.42 11.30
N PHE A 184 0.42 9.43 11.19
CA PHE A 184 1.77 9.35 11.74
C PHE A 184 1.77 9.46 13.27
N GLU A 185 1.02 10.42 13.82
CA GLU A 185 0.92 10.65 15.26
C GLU A 185 0.21 9.51 15.98
N THR A 186 -1.08 9.33 15.72
CA THR A 186 -1.95 8.48 16.53
C THR A 186 -1.70 7.00 16.28
N VAL A 187 -1.47 6.60 15.03
CA VAL A 187 -1.34 5.17 14.67
C VAL A 187 0.08 4.67 14.86
N TYR A 188 1.08 5.50 14.55
CA TYR A 188 2.48 5.07 14.55
C TYR A 188 3.34 5.76 15.60
N GLY A 189 2.82 6.68 16.40
CA GLY A 189 3.56 7.30 17.49
C GLY A 189 4.72 8.18 17.03
N PHE A 190 4.60 8.81 15.86
CA PHE A 190 5.49 9.91 15.50
C PHE A 190 5.11 11.15 16.31
N THR A 191 6.10 12.01 16.56
CA THR A 191 5.93 13.30 17.23
C THR A 191 6.18 14.42 16.22
N GLU A 192 5.29 15.42 16.16
CA GLU A 192 5.51 16.63 15.38
C GLU A 192 6.77 17.35 15.88
N THR A 193 7.58 17.89 14.97
CA THR A 193 8.83 18.58 15.28
C THR A 193 9.06 19.76 14.33
N SER A 194 10.00 20.64 14.67
CA SER A 194 10.40 21.73 13.77
C SER A 194 11.15 21.16 12.56
N SER A 195 10.95 21.78 11.41
CA SER A 195 11.78 21.52 10.22
C SER A 195 13.27 21.76 10.48
N ASP A 196 13.65 22.50 11.54
CA ASP A 196 15.06 22.76 11.90
C ASP A 196 15.80 21.48 12.34
N THR A 197 15.04 20.43 12.65
CA THR A 197 15.59 19.12 13.03
C THR A 197 15.95 18.24 11.83
N LEU A 198 15.55 18.63 10.62
CA LEU A 198 15.88 17.90 9.40
C LEU A 198 17.39 18.02 9.09
N PRO A 199 18.02 16.97 8.54
CA PRO A 199 19.37 17.07 8.01
C PRO A 199 19.51 18.21 6.99
N LYS A 200 20.69 18.83 6.90
CA LYS A 200 20.90 20.10 6.19
C LYS A 200 20.47 20.00 4.72
N GLY A 201 20.94 18.98 4.00
CA GLY A 201 20.57 18.77 2.61
C GLY A 201 19.06 18.56 2.41
N ARG A 202 18.37 17.95 3.38
CA ARG A 202 16.92 17.76 3.33
C ARG A 202 16.13 19.00 3.69
N ARG A 203 16.65 19.83 4.61
CA ARG A 203 16.07 21.11 5.00
C ARG A 203 16.05 22.10 3.84
N VAL A 204 17.16 22.21 3.11
CA VAL A 204 17.23 23.05 1.88
C VAL A 204 16.14 22.64 0.89
N ARG A 205 15.93 21.33 0.68
CA ARG A 205 14.84 20.84 -0.17
C ARG A 205 13.46 21.16 0.42
N TYR A 206 13.26 21.05 1.72
CA TYR A 206 12.00 21.44 2.36
C TYR A 206 11.68 22.92 2.11
N ASP A 207 12.63 23.83 2.35
CA ASP A 207 12.40 25.27 2.19
C ASP A 207 12.20 25.69 0.73
N SER A 208 12.85 24.99 -0.21
CA SER A 208 12.64 25.24 -1.65
C SER A 208 11.24 24.89 -2.16
N HIS A 209 10.47 24.10 -1.39
CA HIS A 209 9.12 23.70 -1.75
C HIS A 209 8.13 24.32 -0.77
N ASN A 210 7.28 25.25 -1.23
CA ASN A 210 6.28 25.93 -0.38
C ASN A 210 5.03 25.07 -0.10
N ARG A 211 5.26 23.85 0.36
CA ARG A 211 4.21 22.84 0.61
C ARG A 211 3.64 22.89 2.02
N ASN A 212 4.25 23.66 2.93
CA ASN A 212 3.87 23.78 4.34
C ASN A 212 3.59 22.43 5.02
N SER A 213 4.43 21.43 4.73
CA SER A 213 4.26 20.09 5.29
C SER A 213 4.68 20.06 6.75
N LYS A 214 3.86 19.48 7.60
CA LYS A 214 4.24 19.18 8.98
C LYS A 214 5.36 18.14 9.00
N VAL A 215 6.32 18.32 9.89
CA VAL A 215 7.48 17.42 10.04
C VAL A 215 7.26 16.54 11.25
N PHE A 216 7.42 15.24 11.06
CA PHE A 216 7.24 14.22 12.08
C PHE A 216 8.52 13.42 12.25
N VAL A 217 8.83 13.05 13.49
CA VAL A 217 9.99 12.21 13.83
C VAL A 217 9.57 11.06 14.75
N LYS A 218 10.20 9.91 14.57
CA LYS A 218 10.05 8.75 15.46
C LYS A 218 11.41 8.10 15.71
N ASN A 219 11.65 7.75 16.97
CA ASN A 219 12.78 6.92 17.36
C ASN A 219 12.45 5.44 17.14
N LEU A 220 13.29 4.73 16.40
CA LEU A 220 13.18 3.29 16.12
C LEU A 220 13.97 2.44 17.12
N ARG A 221 14.89 3.05 17.89
CA ARG A 221 15.53 2.41 19.03
C ARG A 221 14.49 2.16 20.12
N THR A 222 14.21 0.89 20.39
CA THR A 222 13.52 0.46 21.60
C THR A 222 14.38 0.87 22.80
N SER A 223 13.82 1.66 23.72
CA SER A 223 14.36 1.73 25.09
C SER A 223 14.42 0.31 25.63
N SER A 224 15.62 -0.24 25.76
CA SER A 224 15.85 -1.44 26.56
C SER A 224 15.48 -1.09 28.00
N LYS A 225 14.21 -1.28 28.38
CA LYS A 225 13.86 -1.41 29.79
C LYS A 225 14.58 -2.68 30.26
N LYS A 226 15.74 -2.47 30.91
CA LYS A 226 16.34 -3.47 31.80
C LYS A 226 15.22 -3.93 32.74
N LYS A 227 14.75 -5.16 32.55
CA LYS A 227 14.17 -5.92 33.66
C LYS A 227 15.37 -6.30 34.53
N VAL A 228 15.57 -5.52 35.58
CA VAL A 228 16.26 -5.98 36.80
C VAL A 228 15.28 -6.88 37.54
#